data_AF-A0ABD1IFV3-F1
#
_entry.id   AF-A0ABD1IFV3-F1
#
_cell.length_a   1.000
_cell.length_b   1.000
_cell.length_c   1.000
_cell.angle_alpha   90.00
_cell.angle_beta   90.00
_cell.angle_gamma   90.00
#
_symmetry.space_group_name_H-M   'P 1'
#
loop_
_entity.id
_entity.type
_entity.pdbx_description
1 polymer ?
#
loop_
_entity_poly.entity_id
_entity_poly.type
_entity_poly.pdbx_seq_one_letter_code
_entity_poly.pdbx_strand_id
1 'polypeptide(L)'
;MAAAGKCFLVIGSPGVGKTTLVIRVLDALKQFNPSLKIQGFYTRTDSNHDVNYPVYGSRESHKWPNVGRYKVDVSSFESLALPELEVKEDTDLFVIDEVGKMELFSASFFPAVLRVLESNIPLLATVPVPKSGRDIPGGTSLIQI
;
A
#
# COMPACT_ATOMS: atom_id res chain seq x y z
N MET A 1 -4.34 26.90 -4.79
CA MET A 1 -4.86 25.55 -4.47
C MET A 1 -4.16 24.58 -5.38
N ALA A 2 -3.35 23.69 -4.81
CA ALA A 2 -2.79 22.56 -5.54
C ALA A 2 -3.94 21.60 -5.91
N ALA A 3 -4.01 21.12 -7.14
CA ALA A 3 -5.08 20.23 -7.57
C ALA A 3 -4.83 18.84 -6.97
N ALA A 4 -5.72 18.38 -6.08
CA ALA A 4 -5.60 17.09 -5.42
C ALA A 4 -5.25 15.98 -6.43
N GLY A 5 -4.22 15.19 -6.11
CA GLY A 5 -3.80 14.04 -6.91
C GLY A 5 -4.95 13.07 -7.12
N LYS A 6 -4.98 12.38 -8.26
CA LYS A 6 -6.02 11.38 -8.54
C LYS A 6 -5.80 10.15 -7.66
N CYS A 7 -6.78 9.82 -6.81
CA CYS A 7 -6.77 8.59 -6.02
C CYS A 7 -7.61 7.49 -6.70
N PHE A 8 -7.01 6.33 -6.93
CA PHE A 8 -7.65 5.13 -7.44
C PHE A 8 -7.69 4.06 -6.35
N LEU A 9 -8.90 3.72 -5.89
CA LEU A 9 -9.11 2.73 -4.84
C LEU A 9 -9.66 1.43 -5.42
N VAL A 10 -8.97 0.33 -5.13
CA VAL A 10 -9.42 -1.04 -5.44
C VAL A 10 -9.99 -1.66 -4.16
N ILE A 11 -11.30 -1.82 -4.12
CA ILE A 11 -12.03 -2.30 -2.94
C ILE A 11 -12.56 -3.71 -3.20
N GLY A 12 -12.43 -4.61 -2.24
CA GLY A 12 -13.02 -5.94 -2.35
C GLY A 12 -12.62 -6.90 -1.24
N SER A 13 -13.33 -8.02 -1.16
CA SER A 13 -13.11 -9.06 -0.14
C SER A 13 -11.65 -9.58 -0.11
N PRO A 14 -11.15 -10.05 1.04
CA PRO A 14 -9.85 -10.73 1.11
C PRO A 14 -9.79 -11.91 0.15
N GLY A 15 -8.68 -12.04 -0.60
CA GLY A 15 -8.46 -13.14 -1.56
C GLY A 15 -9.09 -12.96 -2.94
N VAL A 16 -9.75 -11.83 -3.25
CA VAL A 16 -10.38 -11.59 -4.57
C VAL A 16 -9.39 -11.23 -5.69
N GLY A 17 -8.09 -11.09 -5.39
CA GLY A 17 -7.05 -10.78 -6.38
C GLY A 17 -6.68 -9.30 -6.54
N LYS A 18 -6.97 -8.44 -5.55
CA LYS A 18 -6.61 -7.00 -5.58
C LYS A 18 -5.11 -6.77 -5.77
N THR A 19 -4.29 -7.46 -4.98
CA THR A 19 -2.83 -7.42 -5.10
C THR A 19 -2.36 -7.84 -6.49
N THR A 20 -2.96 -8.90 -7.05
CA THR A 20 -2.66 -9.34 -8.43
C THR A 20 -3.02 -8.28 -9.46
N LEU A 21 -4.15 -7.59 -9.29
CA LEU A 21 -4.53 -6.46 -10.14
C LEU A 21 -3.51 -5.32 -10.05
N VAL A 22 -3.11 -4.93 -8.83
CA VAL A 22 -2.08 -3.90 -8.63
C VAL A 22 -0.79 -4.25 -9.35
N ILE A 23 -0.27 -5.46 -9.14
CA ILE A 23 0.97 -5.92 -9.80
C ILE A 23 0.85 -5.81 -11.33
N ARG A 24 -0.26 -6.31 -11.91
CA ARG A 24 -0.47 -6.25 -13.36
C ARG A 24 -0.56 -4.82 -13.89
N VAL A 25 -1.18 -3.92 -13.15
CA VAL A 25 -1.23 -2.49 -13.50
C VAL A 25 0.15 -1.87 -13.46
N LEU A 26 0.94 -2.12 -12.41
CA LEU A 26 2.30 -1.60 -12.30
C LEU A 26 3.21 -2.15 -13.41
N ASP A 27 3.12 -3.45 -13.71
CA ASP A 27 3.91 -4.08 -14.77
C ASP A 27 3.56 -3.48 -16.14
N ALA A 28 2.27 -3.29 -16.43
CA ALA A 28 1.83 -2.63 -17.67
C ALA A 28 2.32 -1.18 -17.74
N LEU A 29 2.18 -0.40 -16.66
CA LEU A 29 2.63 0.98 -16.61
C LEU A 29 4.15 1.11 -16.83
N LYS A 30 4.95 0.25 -16.21
CA LYS A 30 6.41 0.19 -16.45
C LYS A 30 6.76 -0.21 -17.87
N GLN A 31 5.97 -1.09 -18.49
CA GLN A 31 6.17 -1.48 -19.89
C GLN A 31 5.92 -0.29 -20.84
N PHE A 32 4.90 0.52 -20.59
CA PHE A 32 4.58 1.70 -21.41
C PHE A 32 5.48 2.90 -21.11
N ASN A 33 5.90 3.07 -19.86
CA ASN A 33 6.76 4.16 -19.41
C ASN A 33 7.86 3.62 -18.48
N PRO A 34 9.00 3.17 -19.02
CA PRO A 34 10.09 2.59 -18.23
C PRO A 34 10.75 3.56 -17.23
N SER A 35 10.64 4.87 -17.46
CA SER A 35 11.14 5.91 -16.56
C SER A 35 10.16 6.27 -15.44
N LEU A 36 8.98 5.65 -15.38
CA LEU A 36 7.97 5.93 -14.37
C LEU A 36 8.50 5.60 -12.97
N LYS A 37 8.57 6.63 -12.12
CA LYS A 37 9.03 6.52 -10.73
C LYS A 37 7.84 6.19 -9.83
N ILE A 38 7.76 4.93 -9.45
CA ILE A 38 6.74 4.41 -8.55
C ILE A 38 7.30 4.36 -7.13
N GLN A 39 6.60 4.97 -6.20
CA GLN A 39 6.95 4.96 -4.78
C GLN A 39 5.85 4.27 -3.94
N GLY A 40 6.22 3.75 -2.78
CA GLY A 40 5.29 3.08 -1.87
C GLY A 40 5.57 1.60 -1.80
N PHE A 41 4.55 0.81 -1.49
CA PHE A 41 4.72 -0.62 -1.32
C PHE A 41 3.48 -1.43 -1.70
N TYR A 42 3.73 -2.67 -2.12
CA TYR A 42 2.68 -3.64 -2.42
C TYR A 42 3.15 -5.04 -2.05
N THR A 43 2.20 -5.95 -1.82
CA THR A 43 2.56 -7.33 -1.46
C THR A 43 2.89 -8.13 -2.72
N ARG A 44 3.96 -8.93 -2.69
CA ARG A 44 4.26 -9.91 -3.73
C ARG A 44 4.33 -11.31 -3.13
N THR A 45 3.69 -12.26 -3.78
CA THR A 45 3.88 -13.70 -3.54
C THR A 45 5.11 -14.17 -4.31
N ASP A 46 6.07 -14.78 -3.61
CA ASP A 46 7.09 -15.59 -4.29
C ASP A 46 6.47 -16.93 -4.69
N SER A 47 6.55 -17.24 -5.99
CA SER A 47 6.11 -18.51 -6.56
C SER A 47 6.81 -19.72 -5.93
N ASN A 48 7.98 -19.53 -5.30
CA ASN A 48 8.71 -20.62 -4.64
C ASN A 48 8.32 -20.86 -3.18
N HIS A 49 7.62 -19.93 -2.52
CA HIS A 49 7.47 -19.98 -1.06
C HIS A 49 6.05 -19.82 -0.54
N ASP A 50 5.04 -19.51 -1.38
CA ASP A 50 3.66 -19.20 -0.92
C ASP A 50 3.64 -18.14 0.22
N VAL A 51 4.69 -17.34 0.33
CA VAL A 51 4.84 -16.28 1.32
C VAL A 51 4.61 -14.94 0.65
N ASN A 52 3.70 -14.16 1.24
CA ASN A 52 3.48 -12.76 0.94
C ASN A 52 4.53 -11.89 1.65
N TYR A 53 5.29 -11.10 0.89
CA TYR A 53 6.15 -10.05 1.46
C TYR A 53 5.92 -8.71 0.75
N PRO A 54 6.03 -7.58 1.48
CA PRO A 54 5.96 -6.26 0.87
C PRO A 54 7.20 -6.02 0.01
N VAL A 55 6.96 -5.49 -1.18
CA VAL A 55 7.96 -4.94 -2.09
C VAL A 55 7.86 -3.43 -2.00
N TYR A 56 8.98 -2.78 -1.70
CA TYR A 56 9.09 -1.33 -1.55
C TYR A 56 9.69 -0.74 -2.83
N GLY A 57 9.17 0.40 -3.29
CA GLY A 57 9.54 1.00 -4.57
C GLY A 57 11.04 1.27 -4.74
N SER A 58 11.77 1.52 -3.64
CA SER A 58 13.20 1.86 -3.68
C SER A 58 14.17 0.77 -3.19
N ARG A 59 13.68 -0.31 -2.55
CA ARG A 59 14.53 -1.32 -1.89
C ARG A 59 14.05 -2.73 -2.20
N GLU A 60 15.00 -3.58 -2.62
CA GLU A 60 14.74 -5.00 -2.86
C GLU A 60 14.15 -5.68 -1.62
N SER A 61 13.04 -6.37 -1.85
CA SER A 61 12.37 -7.39 -1.03
C SER A 61 12.95 -7.62 0.38
N HIS A 62 12.36 -6.97 1.40
CA HIS A 62 12.65 -7.31 2.79
C HIS A 62 11.68 -8.38 3.27
N LYS A 63 12.24 -9.50 3.77
CA LYS A 63 11.46 -10.62 4.30
C LYS A 63 10.72 -10.16 5.56
N TRP A 64 9.39 -10.16 5.47
CA TRP A 64 8.54 -9.73 6.57
C TRP A 64 8.39 -10.82 7.64
N PRO A 65 8.30 -10.48 8.94
CA PRO A 65 7.78 -11.40 9.96
C PRO A 65 6.26 -11.56 9.81
N ASN A 66 5.81 -12.70 9.24
CA ASN A 66 4.43 -13.13 8.99
C ASN A 66 3.28 -12.29 9.60
N VAL A 67 2.43 -11.69 8.74
CA VAL A 67 1.21 -10.99 9.17
C VAL A 67 -0.02 -11.90 9.16
N GLY A 68 -0.16 -12.67 10.24
CA GLY A 68 -1.39 -13.31 10.73
C GLY A 68 -1.30 -13.43 12.26
N ARG A 69 -2.43 -13.42 13.00
CA ARG A 69 -2.53 -13.42 14.49
C ARG A 69 -1.27 -12.91 15.24
N TYR A 70 -0.84 -11.72 14.83
CA TYR A 70 -0.12 -10.66 15.54
C TYR A 70 1.15 -11.00 16.34
N LYS A 71 2.27 -11.13 15.61
CA LYS A 71 3.56 -10.54 16.03
C LYS A 71 4.17 -9.78 14.86
N VAL A 72 3.58 -8.62 14.54
CA VAL A 72 4.24 -7.62 13.71
C VAL A 72 5.00 -6.70 14.65
N ASP A 73 6.30 -6.59 14.45
CA ASP A 73 7.07 -5.51 15.07
C ASP A 73 6.72 -4.22 14.33
N VAL A 74 5.92 -3.38 14.99
CA VAL A 74 5.50 -2.06 14.50
C VAL A 74 6.71 -1.20 14.15
N SER A 75 7.78 -1.28 14.94
CA SER A 75 8.98 -0.47 14.72
C SER A 75 9.67 -0.87 13.41
N SER A 76 9.79 -2.18 13.18
CA SER A 76 10.29 -2.71 11.90
C SER A 76 9.40 -2.28 10.73
N PHE A 77 8.08 -2.29 10.89
CA PHE A 77 7.16 -1.77 9.88
C PHE A 77 7.39 -0.30 9.57
N GLU A 78 7.38 0.53 10.59
CA GLU A 78 7.52 1.97 10.42
C GLU A 78 8.86 2.31 9.75
N SER A 79 9.94 1.64 10.13
CA SER A 79 11.28 1.86 9.56
C SER A 79 11.38 1.51 8.07
N LEU A 80 10.48 0.67 7.54
CA LEU A 80 10.46 0.27 6.14
C LEU A 80 9.37 1.00 5.34
N ALA A 81 8.17 1.13 5.89
CA ALA A 81 7.01 1.67 5.21
C ALA A 81 6.97 3.20 5.21
N LEU A 82 7.33 3.88 6.31
CA LEU A 82 7.23 5.34 6.38
C LEU A 82 8.16 6.07 5.40
N PRO A 83 9.42 5.65 5.18
CA PRO A 83 10.29 6.27 4.18
C PRO A 83 9.73 6.19 2.75
N GLU A 84 8.93 5.16 2.47
CA GLU A 84 8.28 4.96 1.16
C GLU A 84 7.01 5.79 1.01
N LEU A 85 6.52 6.43 2.07
CA LEU A 85 5.39 7.37 2.04
C LEU A 85 5.84 8.84 2.12
N GLU A 86 7.14 9.11 2.17
CA GLU A 86 7.65 10.48 2.09
C GLU A 86 7.42 11.05 0.69
N VAL A 87 6.67 12.13 0.58
CA VAL A 87 6.35 12.77 -0.70
C VAL A 87 7.62 13.38 -1.31
N LYS A 88 8.07 12.82 -2.44
CA LYS A 88 9.21 13.32 -3.22
C LYS A 88 8.72 13.95 -4.51
N GLU A 89 9.32 15.08 -4.90
CA GLU A 89 8.92 15.83 -6.10
C GLU A 89 9.08 15.03 -7.40
N ASP A 90 9.97 14.04 -7.41
CA ASP A 90 10.24 13.20 -8.58
C ASP A 90 9.39 11.92 -8.62
N THR A 91 8.38 11.77 -7.77
CA THR A 91 7.48 10.60 -7.80
C THR A 91 6.33 10.82 -8.78
N ASP A 92 6.14 9.85 -9.68
CA ASP A 92 5.06 9.91 -10.68
C ASP A 92 3.78 9.18 -10.21
N LEU A 93 3.91 8.19 -9.33
CA LEU A 93 2.81 7.36 -8.84
C LEU A 93 3.13 6.79 -7.46
N PHE A 94 2.19 6.92 -6.53
CA PHE A 94 2.18 6.15 -5.29
C PHE A 94 1.41 4.83 -5.44
N VAL A 95 1.90 3.79 -4.79
CA VAL A 95 1.16 2.52 -4.62
C VAL A 95 1.15 2.09 -3.16
N ILE A 96 -0.03 1.74 -2.64
CA ILE A 96 -0.19 1.25 -1.27
C ILE A 96 -1.19 0.07 -1.26
N ASP A 97 -0.69 -1.14 -1.06
CA ASP A 97 -1.55 -2.34 -0.96
C ASP A 97 -2.01 -2.60 0.49
N GLU A 98 -3.24 -3.11 0.64
CA GLU A 98 -3.90 -3.46 1.90
C GLU A 98 -4.01 -2.32 2.94
N VAL A 99 -4.38 -1.13 2.48
CA VAL A 99 -4.65 0.02 3.36
C VAL A 99 -5.86 -0.29 4.24
N GLY A 100 -5.70 -0.16 5.57
CA GLY A 100 -6.70 -0.52 6.58
C GLY A 100 -6.32 -1.73 7.46
N LYS A 101 -5.43 -2.62 7.01
CA LYS A 101 -4.83 -3.64 7.89
C LYS A 101 -3.67 -3.06 8.71
N MET A 102 -2.97 -2.08 8.15
CA MET A 102 -1.71 -1.54 8.70
C MET A 102 -1.89 -0.47 9.77
N GLU A 103 -2.98 0.30 9.71
CA GLU A 103 -3.33 1.33 10.71
C GLU A 103 -3.55 0.74 12.11
N LEU A 104 -3.98 -0.53 12.16
CA LEU A 104 -4.10 -1.29 13.41
C LEU A 104 -2.78 -1.44 14.17
N PHE A 105 -1.67 -1.26 13.48
CA PHE A 105 -0.34 -1.53 14.02
C PHE A 105 0.50 -0.28 14.18
N SER A 106 0.35 0.73 13.32
CA SER A 106 1.18 1.94 13.32
C SER A 106 0.34 3.20 13.40
N ALA A 107 0.54 3.97 14.47
CA ALA A 107 -0.06 5.29 14.64
C ALA A 107 0.52 6.33 13.66
N SER A 108 1.74 6.11 13.17
CA SER A 108 2.45 7.01 12.26
C SER A 108 2.04 6.82 10.79
N PHE A 109 1.45 5.66 10.47
CA PHE A 109 1.12 5.28 9.10
C PHE A 109 -0.01 6.11 8.50
N PHE A 110 -1.14 6.24 9.20
CA PHE A 110 -2.29 6.99 8.71
C PHE A 110 -1.95 8.46 8.37
N PRO A 111 -1.24 9.22 9.24
CA PRO A 111 -0.74 10.55 8.89
C PRO A 111 0.19 10.60 7.66
N ALA A 112 0.93 9.54 7.36
CA ALA A 112 1.76 9.47 6.16
C ALA A 112 0.91 9.25 4.90
N VAL A 113 -0.10 8.38 4.97
CA VAL A 113 -1.07 8.17 3.87
C VAL A 113 -1.86 9.44 3.58
N LEU A 114 -2.29 10.19 4.61
CA LEU A 114 -2.96 11.47 4.43
C LEU A 114 -2.09 12.47 3.65
N ARG A 115 -0.80 12.58 4.00
CA ARG A 115 0.14 13.45 3.27
C ARG A 115 0.30 13.04 1.79
N VAL A 116 0.25 11.74 1.49
CA VAL A 116 0.24 11.26 0.10
C VAL A 116 -1.05 11.66 -0.61
N LEU A 117 -2.22 11.51 0.03
CA LEU A 117 -3.52 11.91 -0.51
C LEU A 117 -3.63 13.43 -0.75
N GLU A 118 -3.02 14.23 0.12
CA GLU A 118 -2.97 15.69 -0.01
C GLU A 118 -1.97 16.18 -1.07
N SER A 119 -1.12 15.28 -1.58
CA SER A 119 -0.19 15.58 -2.67
C SER A 119 -0.88 15.64 -4.03
N ASN A 120 -0.20 16.21 -5.03
CA ASN A 120 -0.67 16.20 -6.42
C ASN A 120 -0.32 14.90 -7.16
N ILE A 121 0.31 13.93 -6.49
CA ILE A 121 0.80 12.70 -7.11
C ILE A 121 -0.34 11.67 -7.12
N PRO A 122 -0.60 11.00 -8.26
CA PRO A 122 -1.58 9.94 -8.33
C PRO A 122 -1.29 8.83 -7.30
N LEU A 123 -2.34 8.27 -6.70
CA LEU A 123 -2.25 7.15 -5.75
C LEU A 123 -3.09 5.98 -6.27
N LEU A 124 -2.49 4.79 -6.34
CA LEU A 124 -3.18 3.52 -6.48
C LEU A 124 -3.14 2.77 -5.15
N ALA A 125 -4.31 2.55 -4.54
CA ALA A 125 -4.38 1.87 -3.26
C ALA A 125 -5.43 0.75 -3.25
N THR A 126 -5.25 -0.26 -2.38
CA THR A 126 -6.25 -1.31 -2.17
C THR A 126 -6.78 -1.31 -0.76
N VAL A 127 -8.09 -1.52 -0.61
CA VAL A 127 -8.77 -1.57 0.69
C VAL A 127 -9.55 -2.89 0.80
N PRO A 128 -9.29 -3.72 1.83
CA PRO A 128 -10.07 -4.91 2.06
C PRO A 128 -11.46 -4.55 2.61
N VAL A 129 -12.51 -5.12 2.02
CA VAL A 129 -13.85 -5.07 2.63
C VAL A 129 -13.89 -6.08 3.77
N PRO A 130 -14.34 -5.69 4.98
CA PRO A 130 -14.56 -6.63 6.07
C PRO A 130 -15.49 -7.78 5.62
N LYS A 131 -15.15 -9.04 5.96
CA LYS A 131 -16.12 -10.13 5.81
C LYS A 131 -17.24 -9.88 6.82
N SER A 132 -18.49 -9.86 6.36
CA SER A 132 -19.69 -9.61 7.15
C SER A 132 -19.59 -10.23 8.55
N GLY A 133 -19.59 -9.38 9.59
CA GLY A 133 -19.56 -9.80 10.99
C GLY A 133 -18.22 -9.66 11.74
N ARG A 134 -17.15 -9.15 11.10
CA ARG A 134 -15.93 -8.71 11.81
C ARG A 134 -15.50 -7.34 11.33
N ASP A 135 -15.70 -6.31 12.14
CA ASP A 135 -15.13 -4.99 11.89
C ASP A 135 -13.61 -5.09 11.84
N ILE A 136 -12.99 -4.45 10.86
CA ILE A 136 -11.57 -4.14 10.89
C ILE A 136 -11.49 -2.81 11.64
N PRO A 137 -10.97 -2.78 12.89
CA PRO A 137 -10.87 -1.51 13.60
C PRO A 137 -10.02 -0.54 12.76
N GLY A 138 -10.49 0.69 12.54
CA GLY A 138 -9.79 1.71 11.75
C GLY A 138 -10.04 1.70 10.24
N GLY A 139 -10.45 0.58 9.63
CA GLY A 139 -10.64 0.48 8.17
C GLY A 139 -11.73 1.39 7.58
N THR A 140 -12.61 1.93 8.43
CA THR A 140 -13.66 2.88 8.04
C THR A 140 -13.11 4.27 7.71
N SER A 141 -11.96 4.65 8.26
CA SER A 141 -11.45 6.03 8.21
C SER A 141 -11.01 6.48 6.81
N LEU A 142 -10.49 5.57 5.99
CA LEU A 142 -10.06 5.89 4.61
C LEU A 142 -11.20 5.86 3.58
N ILE A 143 -12.28 5.14 3.86
CA ILE A 143 -13.45 5.06 2.97
C ILE A 143 -14.32 6.33 3.10
N GLN A 144 -14.04 7.18 4.10
CA GLN A 144 -14.71 8.45 4.34
C GLN A 144 -13.98 9.67 3.76
N ILE A 145 -12.81 9.47 3.13
CA ILE A 145 -12.06 10.52 2.40
C ILE A 145 -12.50 10.50 0.94
#